data_AF-E6PQS1-F1
#
_entry.id   AF-E6PQS1-F1
#
_cell.length_a   1.000
_cell.length_b   1.000
_cell.length_c   1.000
_cell.angle_alpha   90.00
_cell.angle_beta   90.00
_cell.angle_gamma   90.00
#
_symmetry.space_group_name_H-M   'P 1'
#
loop_
_entity.id
_entity.type
_entity.pdbx_description
1 polymer ?
#
loop_
_entity_poly.entity_id
_entity_poly.type
_entity_poly.pdbx_seq_one_letter_code
_entity_poly.pdbx_strand_id
1 'polypeptide(L)' 'MKQLHEFDPVDIRRLVDREGWQKPLPEVRRVQLTGRQQTVFWGLRLYVVVMTAVVVWAFLHGAAG' A
#
# COMPACT_ATOMS: atom_id res chain seq x y z
N MET A 1 25.46 2.00 22.26
CA MET A 1 25.39 1.82 20.80
C MET A 1 26.36 0.70 20.45
N LYS A 2 25.84 -0.49 20.11
CA LYS A 2 26.63 -1.73 19.95
C LYS A 2 27.57 -1.62 18.74
N GLN A 3 28.78 -2.12 18.92
CA GLN A 3 29.91 -2.06 17.99
C GLN A 3 29.55 -2.69 16.63
N LEU A 4 29.48 -1.85 15.58
CA LEU A 4 29.30 -2.24 14.18
C LEU A 4 30.62 -2.64 13.50
N HIS A 5 31.68 -2.92 14.26
CA HIS A 5 33.06 -3.09 13.75
C HIS A 5 33.55 -4.54 13.69
N GLU A 6 32.69 -5.53 14.00
CA GLU A 6 33.07 -6.95 14.08
C GLU A 6 32.35 -7.84 13.06
N PHE A 7 31.92 -7.27 11.93
CA PHE A 7 31.34 -8.06 10.85
C PHE A 7 32.39 -8.33 9.76
N ASP A 8 32.79 -9.60 9.63
CA ASP A 8 33.66 -10.05 8.55
C ASP A 8 32.95 -9.79 7.19
N PRO A 9 33.58 -9.06 6.26
CA PRO A 9 33.01 -8.83 4.93
C PRO A 9 32.68 -10.13 4.16
N VAL A 10 33.31 -11.25 4.50
CA VAL A 10 32.97 -12.57 3.95
C VAL A 10 31.59 -13.03 4.41
N ASP A 11 31.26 -12.84 5.68
CA ASP A 11 29.97 -13.23 6.25
C ASP A 11 28.83 -12.35 5.75
N ILE A 12 29.08 -11.05 5.58
CA ILE A 12 28.12 -10.13 4.95
C ILE A 12 27.84 -10.58 3.50
N ARG A 13 28.88 -10.93 2.73
CA ARG A 13 28.71 -11.36 1.34
C ARG A 13 27.90 -12.66 1.24
N ARG A 14 28.15 -13.63 2.13
CA ARG A 14 27.33 -14.85 2.21
C ARG A 14 25.88 -14.56 2.59
N LEU A 15 25.63 -13.62 3.49
CA LEU A 15 24.27 -13.23 3.88
C LEU A 15 23.53 -12.59 2.69
N VAL A 16 24.17 -11.64 2.01
CA VAL A 16 23.64 -10.94 0.83
C VAL A 16 23.31 -11.91 -0.30
N ASP A 17 24.17 -12.91 -0.54
CA ASP A 17 23.96 -13.94 -1.55
C ASP A 17 22.83 -14.91 -1.15
N ARG A 18 22.79 -15.33 0.12
CA ARG A 18 21.75 -16.24 0.65
C ARG A 18 20.37 -15.62 0.61
N GLU A 19 20.26 -14.35 1.01
CA GLU A 19 18.99 -13.63 1.02
C GLU A 19 18.62 -13.08 -0.35
N GLY A 20 19.54 -13.19 -1.34
CA GLY A 20 19.30 -12.77 -2.71
C GLY A 20 19.12 -11.26 -2.83
N TRP A 21 19.75 -10.46 -1.96
CA TRP A 21 19.66 -9.00 -2.00
C TRP A 21 20.32 -8.42 -3.25
N GLN A 22 21.20 -9.18 -3.91
CA GLN A 22 21.74 -8.82 -5.22
C GLN A 22 20.73 -9.02 -6.36
N LYS A 23 19.65 -9.78 -6.13
CA LYS A 23 18.65 -10.00 -7.16
C LYS A 23 17.86 -8.70 -7.34
N PRO A 24 17.75 -8.18 -8.56
CA PRO A 24 16.91 -7.03 -8.81
C PRO A 24 15.48 -7.36 -8.36
N LEU A 25 14.86 -6.42 -7.66
CA LEU A 25 13.45 -6.55 -7.28
C LEU A 25 12.62 -6.77 -8.55
N PRO A 26 11.63 -7.68 -8.52
CA PRO A 26 10.76 -7.89 -9.66
C PRO A 26 10.08 -6.58 -10.05
N GLU A 27 9.98 -6.32 -11.36
CA GLU A 27 9.38 -5.09 -11.86
C GLU A 27 7.96 -4.91 -11.34
N VAL A 28 7.69 -3.74 -10.74
CA VAL A 28 6.36 -3.36 -10.29
C VAL A 28 5.52 -3.03 -11.52
N ARG A 29 4.79 -4.02 -12.03
CA ARG A 29 3.80 -3.81 -13.09
C ARG A 29 2.49 -3.34 -12.51
N ARG A 30 1.90 -2.31 -13.14
CA ARG A 30 0.52 -1.93 -12.89
C ARG A 30 -0.38 -3.09 -13.29
N VAL A 31 -1.08 -3.66 -12.31
CA VAL A 31 -2.12 -4.64 -12.58
C VAL A 31 -3.26 -3.91 -13.29
N GLN A 32 -3.53 -4.28 -14.54
CA GLN A 32 -4.72 -3.80 -15.23
C GLN A 32 -5.92 -4.52 -14.62
N LEU A 33 -6.82 -3.74 -14.02
CA LEU A 33 -8.08 -4.25 -13.52
C LEU A 33 -8.89 -4.74 -14.72
N THR A 34 -9.45 -5.95 -14.62
CA THR A 34 -10.40 -6.45 -15.62
C THR A 34 -11.65 -5.57 -15.66
N GLY A 35 -12.35 -5.50 -16.79
CA GLY A 35 -13.54 -4.63 -16.94
C GLY A 35 -14.60 -4.85 -15.86
N ARG A 36 -14.77 -6.09 -15.38
CA ARG A 36 -15.68 -6.42 -14.26
C ARG A 36 -15.21 -5.85 -12.92
N GLN A 37 -13.90 -5.91 -12.64
CA GLN A 37 -13.32 -5.29 -11.44
C GLN A 37 -13.47 -3.77 -11.49
N GLN A 38 -13.25 -3.17 -12.66
CA GLN A 38 -13.42 -1.72 -12.85
C GLN A 38 -14.85 -1.26 -12.51
N THR A 39 -15.88 -2.01 -12.93
CA THR A 39 -17.28 -1.71 -12.56
C THR A 39 -17.52 -1.81 -11.05
N VAL A 40 -16.98 -2.84 -10.38
CA VAL A 40 -17.12 -3.00 -8.92
C VAL A 40 -16.45 -1.84 -8.17
N PHE A 41 -15.22 -1.48 -8.56
CA PHE A 41 -14.52 -0.34 -7.98
C PHE A 41 -15.24 0.98 -8.24
N TRP A 42 -15.88 1.12 -9.40
CA TRP A 42 -16.68 2.30 -9.73
C TRP A 42 -17.93 2.39 -8.85
N GLY A 43 -18.64 1.28 -8.64
CA GLY A 43 -19.76 1.20 -7.70
C GLY A 43 -19.34 1.50 -6.26
N LEU A 44 -18.19 0.96 -5.82
CA LEU A 44 -17.64 1.25 -4.49
C LEU A 44 -17.32 2.74 -4.31
N ARG A 45 -16.71 3.38 -5.33
CA ARG A 45 -16.45 4.83 -5.31
C ARG A 45 -17.74 5.63 -5.17
N LEU A 46 -18.77 5.27 -5.93
CA LEU A 46 -20.08 5.94 -5.84
C LEU A 46 -20.69 5.81 -4.44
N TYR A 47 -20.66 4.59 -3.88
CA TYR A 47 -21.14 4.34 -2.52
C TYR A 47 -20.43 5.23 -1.49
N VAL A 48 -19.09 5.31 -1.53
CA VAL A 48 -18.31 6.13 -0.59
C VAL A 48 -18.67 7.62 -0.71
N VAL A 49 -18.85 8.12 -1.93
CA VAL A 49 -19.26 9.52 -2.15
C VAL A 49 -20.64 9.79 -1.54
N VAL A 50 -21.61 8.91 -1.78
CA VAL A 50 -22.97 9.05 -1.23
C VAL A 50 -22.95 8.99 0.30
N MET A 51 -22.25 8.02 0.89
CA MET A 51 -22.12 7.90 2.35
C MET A 51 -21.50 9.16 2.96
N THR A 52 -20.42 9.67 2.34
CA THR A 52 -19.76 10.89 2.79
C THR A 52 -20.70 12.10 2.71
N ALA A 53 -21.47 12.23 1.62
CA ALA A 53 -22.45 13.30 1.48
C ALA A 53 -23.56 13.22 2.55
N VAL A 54 -24.07 12.02 2.84
CA VAL A 54 -25.07 11.80 3.90
C VAL A 54 -24.51 12.19 5.27
N VAL A 55 -23.28 11.78 5.58
CA VAL A 55 -22.62 12.13 6.84
C VAL A 55 -22.45 13.65 6.95
N VAL A 56 -21.90 14.30 5.92
CA VAL A 56 -21.72 15.77 5.91
C VAL A 56 -23.07 16.48 6.06
N TRP A 57 -24.09 16.02 5.35
CA TRP A 57 -25.45 16.55 5.46
C TRP A 57 -25.99 16.44 6.89
N ALA A 58 -25.86 15.26 7.50
CA ALA A 58 -26.29 14.99 8.87
C ALA A 58 -25.53 15.86 9.88
N PHE A 59 -24.23 16.08 9.69
CA PHE A 59 -23.45 17.01 10.52
C PHE A 59 -23.94 18.45 10.40
N LEU A 60 -24.19 18.95 9.19
CA LEU A 60 -24.65 20.32 8.98
C LEU A 60 -26.05 20.56 9.54
N HIS A 61 -26.97 19.61 9.38
CA HIS A 61 -28.34 19.73 9.88
C HIS A 61 -28.47 19.41 11.36
N GLY A 62 -27.69 18.46 11.86
CA GLY A 62 -27.64 18.10 13.28
C GLY A 62 -26.92 19.15 14.15
N ALA A 63 -25.94 19.87 13.61
CA ALA A 63 -25.26 20.97 14.31
C ALA A 63 -26.03 22.30 14.26
N ALA A 64 -27.05 22.41 13.40
CA ALA A 64 -27.92 23.58 13.30
C ALA A 64 -29.17 23.49 14.20
N GLY A 65 -29.33 22.41 14.96
CA GLY A 65 -30.39 22.20 15.96
C GLY A 65 -29.90 22.36 17.39
#